data_AF-A0A848TJ27-F1
#
_entry.id   AF-A0A848TJ27-F1
#
_cell.length_a   1.000
_cell.length_b   1.000
_cell.length_c   1.000
_cell.angle_alpha   90.00
_cell.angle_beta   90.00
_cell.angle_gamma   90.00
#
_symmetry.space_group_name_H-M   'P 1'
#
loop_
_entity.id
_entity.type
_entity.pdbx_description
1 polymer ?
#
loop_
_entity_poly.entity_id
_entity_poly.type
_entity_poly.pdbx_seq_one_letter_code
_entity_poly.pdbx_strand_id
1 'polypeptide(L)' 'MRPGPWNTITDVPGLSVGQAGDATLKTGVTVLVGDKPMVAGVHIMGGAPGTRETDLLRPVATVERI' A
#
# COMPACT_ATOMS: atom_id res chain seq x y z
N MET A 1 -22.77 9.78 -0.55
CA MET A 1 -21.50 9.89 0.21
C MET A 1 -20.88 11.26 -0.08
N ARG A 2 -20.19 11.88 0.89
CA ARG A 2 -19.38 13.09 0.65
C ARG A 2 -17.90 12.69 0.72
N PRO A 3 -17.07 13.01 -0.28
CA PRO A 3 -15.63 12.77 -0.22
C PRO A 3 -14.94 13.50 0.93
N GLY A 4 -13.72 13.05 1.25
CA GLY A 4 -12.82 13.79 2.12
C GLY A 4 -12.38 15.13 1.51
N PRO A 5 -11.70 16.00 2.29
CA PRO A 5 -11.32 17.34 1.87
C PRO A 5 -10.50 17.37 0.58
N TRP A 6 -9.60 16.40 0.40
CA TRP A 6 -8.74 16.32 -0.78
C TRP A 6 -9.25 15.32 -1.80
N ASN A 7 -10.20 14.46 -1.41
CA ASN A 7 -10.68 13.33 -2.20
C ASN A 7 -9.51 12.43 -2.64
N THR A 8 -8.61 12.14 -1.69
CA THR A 8 -7.41 11.33 -1.89
C THR A 8 -7.24 10.29 -0.78
N ILE A 9 -6.36 9.30 -0.98
CA ILE A 9 -6.07 8.30 0.06
C ILE A 9 -5.42 8.90 1.31
N THR A 10 -4.70 10.02 1.16
CA THR A 10 -4.06 10.75 2.28
C THR A 10 -5.06 11.55 3.13
N ASP A 11 -6.35 11.52 2.80
CA ASP A 11 -7.40 11.97 3.73
C ASP A 11 -7.45 11.07 4.98
N VAL A 12 -6.86 9.86 4.95
CA VAL A 12 -6.66 8.99 6.10
C VAL A 12 -5.49 9.54 6.96
N PRO A 13 -5.73 9.98 8.21
CA PRO A 13 -4.66 10.51 9.05
C PRO A 13 -3.56 9.48 9.32
N GLY A 14 -2.31 9.93 9.30
CA GLY A 14 -1.14 9.07 9.53
C GLY A 14 -0.67 8.28 8.29
N LEU A 15 -1.39 8.35 7.16
CA LEU A 15 -0.98 7.74 5.90
C LEU A 15 -0.35 8.76 4.95
N SER A 16 0.87 8.47 4.50
CA SER A 16 1.62 9.26 3.52
C SER A 16 1.85 8.48 2.22
N VAL A 17 2.01 9.20 1.10
CA VAL A 17 2.34 8.62 -0.21
C VAL A 17 3.64 9.24 -0.72
N GLY A 18 4.60 8.40 -1.12
CA GLY A 18 5.86 8.80 -1.73
C GLY A 18 6.00 8.22 -3.15
N GLN A 19 6.58 9.00 -4.07
CA GLN A 19 6.85 8.57 -5.43
C GLN A 19 8.28 8.93 -5.85
N ALA A 20 8.90 8.04 -6.59
CA ALA A 20 10.19 8.26 -7.26
C ALA A 20 10.16 7.58 -8.63
N GLY A 21 10.78 8.18 -9.65
CA GLY A 21 10.77 7.64 -11.00
C GLY A 21 11.89 8.17 -11.88
N ASP A 22 12.08 7.47 -13.00
CA ASP A 22 12.99 7.85 -14.07
C ASP A 22 12.19 7.93 -15.38
N ALA A 23 12.10 9.15 -15.91
CA ALA A 23 11.34 9.45 -17.12
C ALA A 23 11.99 8.90 -18.40
N THR A 24 13.32 8.74 -18.41
CA THR A 24 14.06 8.19 -19.55
C THR A 24 13.80 6.70 -19.68
N LEU A 25 13.91 5.98 -18.56
CA LEU A 25 13.66 4.54 -18.50
C LEU A 25 12.16 4.19 -18.46
N LYS A 26 11.29 5.18 -18.22
CA LYS A 26 9.84 5.00 -18.04
C LYS A 26 9.51 4.03 -16.92
N THR A 27 10.17 4.21 -15.78
CA THR A 27 9.99 3.37 -14.59
C THR A 27 9.76 4.23 -13.35
N GLY A 28 9.20 3.64 -12.30
CA GLY A 28 9.01 4.32 -11.03
C GLY A 28 8.43 3.41 -9.95
N VAL A 29 8.31 3.97 -8.76
CA VAL A 29 7.77 3.32 -7.57
C VAL A 29 6.83 4.27 -6.86
N THR A 30 5.77 3.70 -6.28
CA THR A 30 4.88 4.39 -5.33
C THR A 30 4.90 3.62 -4.03
N VAL A 31 5.05 4.33 -2.92
CA VAL A 31 5.07 3.76 -1.58
C VAL A 31 4.01 4.43 -0.74
N LEU A 32 3.24 3.63 -0.02
CA LEU A 32 2.34 4.09 1.04
C LEU A 32 3.03 3.82 2.37
N VAL A 33 3.12 4.83 3.23
CA VAL A 33 3.83 4.75 4.51
C VAL A 33 2.92 5.24 5.62
N GLY A 34 2.66 4.37 6.59
CA GLY A 34 2.04 4.76 7.85
C GLY A 34 3.06 5.44 8.76
N ASP A 35 2.63 6.45 9.53
CA ASP A 35 3.44 7.02 10.61
C ASP A 35 3.70 6.03 11.77
N LYS A 36 2.92 4.95 11.81
CA LYS A 36 2.97 3.81 12.73
C LYS A 36 2.62 2.52 11.99
N PRO A 37 2.97 1.33 12.52
CA PRO A 37 2.54 0.07 11.95
C PRO A 37 1.01 -0.03 11.85
N MET A 38 0.51 -0.44 10.69
CA MET A 38 -0.90 -0.53 10.35
C MET A 38 -1.33 -1.99 10.15
N VAL A 39 -2.61 -2.27 10.40
CA VAL A 39 -3.20 -3.57 10.04
C VAL A 39 -3.31 -3.64 8.51
N ALA A 40 -2.83 -4.72 7.92
CA ALA A 40 -2.84 -4.90 6.47
C ALA A 40 -3.30 -6.32 6.08
N GLY A 41 -3.88 -6.41 4.89
CA GLY A 41 -4.29 -7.67 4.26
C GLY A 41 -4.21 -7.53 2.74
N VAL A 42 -4.06 -8.64 2.02
CA VAL A 42 -3.93 -8.63 0.56
C VAL A 42 -4.88 -9.66 -0.08
N HIS A 43 -5.46 -9.28 -1.21
CA HIS A 43 -6.30 -10.16 -2.02
C HIS A 43 -5.85 -10.07 -3.48
N ILE A 44 -5.44 -11.21 -4.05
CA ILE A 44 -4.87 -11.29 -5.39
C ILE A 44 -5.88 -11.95 -6.33
N MET A 45 -6.28 -11.23 -7.38
CA MET A 45 -7.26 -11.71 -8.36
C MET A 45 -6.64 -12.14 -9.69
N GLY A 46 -5.37 -11.82 -9.95
CA GLY A 46 -4.68 -12.15 -11.20
C GLY A 46 -4.08 -13.56 -11.20
N GLY A 47 -4.05 -14.22 -12.36
CA GLY A 47 -3.54 -15.60 -12.52
C GLY A 47 -2.01 -15.76 -12.54
N ALA A 48 -1.25 -14.68 -12.71
CA ALA A 48 0.21 -14.67 -12.69
C ALA A 48 0.75 -13.43 -11.94
N PRO A 49 0.65 -13.41 -10.60
CA PRO A 49 1.00 -12.23 -9.80
C PRO A 49 2.52 -12.09 -9.59
N GLY A 50 3.05 -10.88 -9.76
CA GLY A 50 4.39 -10.49 -9.32
C GLY A 50 4.32 -9.84 -7.93
N THR A 51 4.45 -10.63 -6.87
CA THR A 51 4.25 -10.17 -5.48
C THR A 51 5.41 -10.57 -4.58
N ARG A 52 5.47 -9.95 -3.39
CA ARG A 52 6.48 -10.19 -2.36
C ARG A 52 5.85 -10.03 -0.97
N GLU A 53 6.27 -10.87 -0.01
CA GLU A 53 5.84 -10.87 1.41
C GLU A 53 4.32 -11.02 1.67
N THR A 54 3.54 -11.51 0.72
CA THR A 54 2.07 -11.61 0.88
C THR A 54 1.63 -12.67 1.89
N ASP A 55 2.45 -13.70 2.13
CA ASP A 55 2.09 -14.82 3.00
C ASP A 55 1.93 -14.43 4.47
N LEU A 56 2.63 -13.38 4.89
CA LEU A 56 2.58 -12.81 6.24
C LEU A 56 1.36 -11.89 6.46
N LEU A 57 0.66 -11.50 5.38
CA LEU A 57 -0.56 -10.70 5.46
C LEU A 57 -1.83 -11.54 5.65
N ARG A 58 -1.68 -12.85 5.82
CA ARG A 58 -2.82 -13.72 6.16
C ARG A 58 -3.23 -13.47 7.61
N PRO A 59 -4.54 -13.42 7.94
CA PRO A 59 -5.00 -13.13 9.30
C PRO A 59 -4.49 -14.10 10.39
N VAL A 60 -4.06 -15.30 10.01
CA VAL A 60 -3.53 -16.34 10.92
C VAL A 60 -2.00 -16.36 10.98
N ALA A 61 -1.32 -15.49 10.25
CA ALA A 61 0.12 -15.38 10.27
C ALA A 61 0.62 -14.68 11.54
N THR A 62 1.94 -14.73 11.78
CA THR A 62 2.56 -14.20 12.99
C THR A 62 2.72 -12.69 13.01
N VAL A 63 2.67 -12.02 11.86
CA VAL A 63 2.81 -10.57 11.73
C VAL A 63 1.45 -9.91 11.83
N GLU A 64 1.25 -9.08 12.85
CA GLU A 64 -0.03 -8.40 13.07
C GLU A 64 -0.15 -7.05 12.32
N ARG A 65 0.97 -6.35 12.13
CA ARG A 65 1.02 -4.98 11.57
C ARG A 65 2.31 -4.76 10.78
N ILE A 66 2.25 -3.94 9.74
CA ILE A 66 3.38 -3.51 8.90
C ILE A 66 3.47 -1.99 8.80
#